data_AF-J3HKH9-F1
#
_entry.id   AF-J3HKH9-F1
#
_cell.length_a   1.000
_cell.length_b   1.000
_cell.length_c   1.000
_cell.angle_alpha   90.00
_cell.angle_beta   90.00
_cell.angle_gamma   90.00
#
_symmetry.space_group_name_H-M   'P 1'
#
loop_
_entity.id
_entity.type
_entity.pdbx_description
1 polymer ?
#
loop_
_entity_poly.entity_id
_entity_poly.type
_entity_poly.pdbx_seq_one_letter_code
_entity_poly.pdbx_strand_id
1 'polypeptide(L)' 'MSQIFPYKGNAVIPQVRSLDNGKFMACFVIHAGRDADGELRYQRKSPTNEFDSEDDAIAYILDFAGDWIDQNPL' A
#
# COMPACT_ATOMS: atom_id res chain seq x y z
N MET A 1 -12.23 -8.79 2.35
CA MET A 1 -11.17 -9.40 1.51
C MET A 1 -10.14 -8.32 1.27
N SER A 2 -8.90 -8.49 1.70
CA SER A 2 -7.85 -7.51 1.41
C SER A 2 -7.56 -7.54 -0.09
N GLN A 3 -7.72 -6.41 -0.77
CA GLN A 3 -7.41 -6.31 -2.20
C GLN A 3 -5.88 -6.38 -2.38
N ILE A 4 -5.44 -7.17 -3.36
CA ILE A 4 -4.03 -7.29 -3.75
C ILE A 4 -3.88 -6.65 -5.12
N PHE A 5 -2.94 -5.71 -5.24
CA PHE A 5 -2.65 -4.99 -6.47
C PHE A 5 -1.28 -5.42 -6.99
N PRO A 6 -1.23 -6.27 -8.03
CA PRO A 6 0.04 -6.69 -8.61
C PRO A 6 0.68 -5.57 -9.45
N TYR A 7 1.97 -5.31 -9.25
CA TYR A 7 2.73 -4.33 -10.02
C TYR A 7 4.20 -4.74 -10.19
N LYS A 8 4.67 -4.84 -11.45
CA LYS A 8 6.05 -5.20 -11.84
C LYS A 8 6.64 -6.41 -11.06
N GLY A 9 5.85 -7.46 -10.85
CA GLY A 9 6.28 -8.67 -10.14
C GLY A 9 6.23 -8.57 -8.62
N ASN A 10 5.70 -7.47 -8.07
CA ASN A 10 5.40 -7.27 -6.66
C ASN A 10 3.88 -7.30 -6.44
N ALA A 11 3.48 -7.47 -5.19
CA ALA A 11 2.11 -7.40 -4.72
C ALA A 11 1.99 -6.27 -3.69
N VAL A 12 1.17 -5.27 -4.00
CA VAL A 12 0.84 -4.17 -3.09
C VAL A 12 -0.47 -4.51 -2.39
N ILE A 13 -0.45 -4.54 -1.06
CA ILE A 13 -1.64 -4.83 -0.25
C ILE A 13 -1.94 -3.60 0.61
N PRO A 14 -2.97 -2.83 0.24
CA PRO A 14 -3.50 -1.77 1.08
C PRO A 14 -4.00 -2.34 2.41
N GLN A 15 -3.66 -1.64 3.49
CA GLN A 15 -4.08 -1.92 4.85
C GLN A 15 -4.65 -0.64 5.46
N VAL A 16 -5.52 0.05 4.71
CA VAL A 16 -6.06 1.36 5.13
C VAL A 16 -6.66 1.24 6.53
N ARG A 17 -6.29 2.19 7.39
CA ARG A 17 -6.73 2.20 8.79
C ARG A 17 -7.61 3.41 9.03
N SER A 18 -8.84 3.19 9.47
CA SER A 18 -9.71 4.26 9.96
C SER A 18 -9.20 4.80 11.30
N LEU A 19 -9.26 6.11 11.46
CA LEU A 19 -8.92 6.84 12.68
C LEU A 19 -10.18 7.30 13.40
N ASP A 20 -10.06 7.53 14.71
CA ASP A 20 -11.17 7.98 15.56
C ASP A 20 -11.68 9.39 15.20
N ASN A 21 -10.87 10.16 14.46
CA ASN A 21 -11.23 11.48 13.93
C ASN A 21 -12.05 11.42 12.62
N GLY A 22 -12.42 10.22 12.16
CA GLY A 22 -13.16 10.02 10.90
C GLY A 22 -12.30 10.05 9.65
N LYS A 23 -10.96 10.13 9.78
CA LYS A 23 -10.01 10.07 8.66
C LYS A 23 -9.49 8.66 8.44
N PHE A 24 -8.74 8.48 7.34
CA PHE A 24 -8.11 7.23 6.97
C PHE A 24 -6.59 7.39 6.84
N MET A 25 -5.84 6.38 7.24
CA MET A 25 -4.39 6.31 7.06
C MET A 25 -4.04 5.33 5.94
N ALA A 26 -3.20 5.78 5.02
CA ALA A 26 -2.68 5.00 3.90
C ALA A 26 -1.58 3.99 4.32
N CYS A 27 -1.93 3.02 5.15
CA CYS A 27 -1.01 1.92 5.49
C CYS A 27 -1.04 0.85 4.40
N PHE A 28 0.09 0.22 4.12
CA PHE A 28 0.20 -0.83 3.10
C PHE A 28 1.48 -1.64 3.26
N VAL A 29 1.53 -2.77 2.56
CA VAL A 29 2.72 -3.61 2.40
C VAL A 29 3.00 -3.88 0.92
N ILE A 30 4.28 -4.07 0.60
CA ILE A 30 4.74 -4.53 -0.72
C ILE A 30 5.48 -5.83 -0.51
N HIS A 31 5.02 -6.89 -1.16
CA HIS A 31 5.68 -8.19 -1.21
C HIS A 31 6.29 -8.43 -2.59
N ALA A 32 7.36 -9.22 -2.65
CA ALA A 32 7.79 -9.83 -3.89
C ALA A 32 6.77 -10.89 -4.34
N GLY A 33 6.67 -11.12 -5.64
CA GLY A 33 5.68 -12.02 -6.22
C GLY A 33 4.30 -11.37 -6.39
N ARG A 34 3.47 -11.94 -7.27
CA ARG A 34 2.18 -11.36 -7.67
C ARG A 34 1.06 -11.59 -6.66
N ASP A 35 1.19 -12.62 -5.83
CA ASP A 35 0.17 -13.05 -4.87
C ASP A 35 0.59 -12.84 -3.40
N ALA A 36 1.63 -12.01 -3.19
CA ALA A 36 2.28 -11.79 -1.89
C ALA A 36 2.88 -13.05 -1.23
N ASP A 37 3.15 -14.07 -2.03
CA ASP A 37 3.84 -15.31 -1.63
C ASP A 37 5.36 -15.13 -1.46
N GLY A 38 5.91 -14.01 -1.92
CA GLY A 38 7.32 -13.68 -1.75
C GLY A 38 7.62 -12.87 -0.50
N GLU A 39 8.89 -12.49 -0.36
CA GLU A 39 9.37 -11.74 0.79
C GLU A 39 8.73 -10.36 0.91
N LEU A 40 8.59 -9.88 2.16
CA LEU A 40 8.17 -8.51 2.43
C LEU A 40 9.30 -7.55 2.04
N ARG A 41 9.04 -6.70 1.04
CA ARG A 41 10.02 -5.70 0.56
C ARG A 41 9.87 -4.36 1.25
N TYR A 42 8.63 -3.96 1.53
CA TYR A 42 8.33 -2.67 2.15
C TYR A 42 7.06 -2.73 2.98
N GLN A 43 7.01 -1.96 4.06
CA GLN A 43 5.83 -1.84 4.89
C GLN A 43 5.69 -0.43 5.46
N ARG A 44 4.50 0.15 5.30
CA ARG A 44 4.13 1.43 5.90
C ARG A 44 2.99 1.23 6.90
N LYS A 45 3.32 1.31 8.19
CA LYS A 45 2.37 1.09 9.30
C LYS A 45 1.74 2.36 9.88
N SER A 46 2.38 3.50 9.70
CA SER A 46 1.95 4.76 10.32
C SER A 46 2.37 5.97 9.47
N PRO A 47 1.77 6.17 8.28
CA PRO A 47 1.96 7.40 7.54
C PRO A 47 1.44 8.60 8.34
N THR A 48 2.07 9.77 8.19
CA THR A 48 1.54 11.04 8.70
C THR A 48 0.43 11.62 7.82
N ASN A 49 0.20 11.04 6.64
CA ASN A 49 -0.85 11.46 5.72
C ASN A 49 -2.20 10.90 6.18
N GLU A 50 -3.16 11.81 6.34
CA GLU A 50 -4.55 11.53 6.66
C GLU A 50 -5.42 11.83 5.43
N PHE A 51 -6.38 10.96 5.15
CA PHE A 51 -7.27 11.03 3.99
C PHE A 51 -8.72 11.13 4.44
N ASP A 52 -9.55 11.80 3.64
CA ASP A 52 -10.98 11.95 3.89
C ASP A 52 -11.78 10.70 3.54
N SER A 53 -11.27 9.86 2.62
CA SER A 53 -11.91 8.62 2.19
C SER A 53 -10.91 7.46 2.09
N GLU A 54 -11.44 6.23 2.13
CA GLU A 54 -10.65 5.02 1.88
C GLU A 54 -10.11 5.00 0.44
N ASP A 55 -10.90 5.44 -0.54
CA ASP A 55 -10.51 5.48 -1.95
C ASP A 55 -9.32 6.42 -2.18
N ASP A 56 -9.31 7.59 -1.53
CA ASP A 56 -8.17 8.52 -1.61
C ASP A 56 -6.90 7.93 -0.99
N ALA A 57 -7.05 7.22 0.12
CA ALA A 57 -5.94 6.53 0.77
C ALA A 57 -5.38 5.42 -0.13
N ILE A 58 -6.25 4.62 -0.78
CA ILE A 58 -5.84 3.57 -1.72
C ILE A 58 -5.15 4.17 -2.94
N ALA A 59 -5.71 5.24 -3.53
CA ALA A 59 -5.10 5.91 -4.68
C ALA A 59 -3.67 6.39 -4.36
N TYR A 60 -3.48 7.00 -3.19
CA TYR A 60 -2.14 7.41 -2.73
C TYR A 60 -1.20 6.22 -2.49
N ILE A 61 -1.70 5.11 -1.94
CA ILE A 61 -0.91 3.88 -1.75
C ILE A 61 -0.37 3.39 -3.08
N LEU A 62 -1.23 3.30 -4.10
CA LEU A 62 -0.88 2.77 -5.42
C LEU A 62 0.15 3.65 -6.13
N ASP A 63 -0.04 4.97 -6.07
CA ASP A 63 0.89 5.95 -6.65
C ASP A 63 2.28 5.83 -6.00
N PHE A 64 2.32 5.90 -4.66
CA PHE A 64 3.58 5.78 -3.91
C PHE A 64 4.25 4.41 -4.14
N ALA A 65 3.48 3.32 -4.10
CA ALA A 65 4.03 1.98 -4.27
C ALA A 65 4.59 1.79 -5.69
N GLY A 66 3.95 2.35 -6.71
CA GLY A 66 4.44 2.37 -8.08
C GLY A 66 5.80 3.04 -8.18
N ASP A 67 5.92 4.27 -7.67
CA ASP A 67 7.17 5.03 -7.65
C ASP A 67 8.28 4.31 -6.86
N TRP A 68 7.93 3.75 -5.71
CA TRP A 68 8.89 3.03 -4.89
C TRP A 68 9.40 1.76 -5.58
N ILE A 69 8.52 0.98 -6.21
CA ILE A 69 8.88 -0.23 -6.97
C ILE A 69 9.73 0.13 -8.18
N ASP A 70 9.45 1.25 -8.83
CA ASP A 70 10.23 1.72 -9.98
C ASP A 70 11.65 2.12 -9.59
N GLN A 71 11.82 2.69 -8.40
CA GLN A 71 13.14 3.02 -7.83
C GLN A 71 13.84 1.81 -7.20
N ASN A 72 13.10 0.76 -6.85
CA ASN A 72 13.59 -0.46 -6.21
C ASN A 72 13.15 -1.69 -7.01
N PRO A 73 13.69 -1.88 -8.23
CA PRO A 73 13.36 -3.06 -9.04
C PRO A 73 13.71 -4.35 -8.28
N LEU A 74 13.00 -5.42 -8.62
CA LEU A 74 13.29 -6.78 -8.14
C LEU A 74 14.60 -7.29 -8.74
#